data_AF-A0A7S2R3S5-F1
#
_entry.id   AF-A0A7S2R3S5-F1
#
_cell.length_a   1.000
_cell.length_b   1.000
_cell.length_c   1.000
_cell.angle_alpha   90.00
_cell.angle_beta   90.00
_cell.angle_gamma   90.00
#
_symmetry.space_group_name_H-M   'P 1'
#
loop_
_entity.id
_entity.type
_entity.pdbx_description
1 polymer ?
#
loop_
_entity_poly.entity_id
_entity_poly.type
_entity_poly.pdbx_seq_one_letter_code
_entity_poly.pdbx_strand_id
1 'polypeptide(L)'
;SVTASLTNVLLGRTDRILLNLASDEYSAAVDRNLLPPDTKYIKVIFRQEGKVISVHAKRARGLMVRYVADNQIMDIDGIKQFDLEGYKLVVDNTSEKEDELVFDRKK
;
A
#
# COMPACT_ATOMS: atom_id res chain seq x y z
N SER A 1 -4.11 16.29 -13.31
CA SER A 1 -4.79 15.53 -12.24
C SER A 1 -3.74 14.80 -11.42
N VAL A 2 -4.07 14.34 -10.20
CA VAL A 2 -3.16 13.52 -9.38
C VAL A 2 -2.71 12.28 -10.17
N THR A 3 -3.65 11.62 -10.88
CA THR A 3 -3.36 10.50 -11.76
C THR A 3 -2.29 10.81 -12.81
N ALA A 4 -2.40 11.94 -13.53
CA ALA A 4 -1.43 12.31 -14.56
C ALA A 4 -0.01 12.49 -13.99
N SER A 5 0.11 13.08 -12.80
CA SER A 5 1.39 13.22 -12.12
C SER A 5 1.99 11.87 -11.72
N LEU A 6 1.16 10.94 -11.22
CA LEU A 6 1.58 9.58 -10.89
C LEU A 6 2.02 8.81 -12.14
N THR A 7 1.24 8.89 -13.22
CA THR A 7 1.56 8.28 -14.51
C THR A 7 2.93 8.74 -15.02
N ASN A 8 3.24 10.04 -14.95
CA ASN A 8 4.55 10.56 -15.36
C ASN A 8 5.72 10.00 -14.54
N VAL A 9 5.54 9.82 -13.22
CA VAL A 9 6.56 9.19 -12.37
C VAL A 9 6.74 7.71 -12.71
N LEU A 10 5.65 7.00 -12.99
CA LEU A 10 5.67 5.56 -13.28
C LEU A 10 6.23 5.22 -14.66
N LEU A 11 6.07 6.10 -15.65
CA LEU A 11 6.59 5.87 -17.01
C LEU A 11 8.12 5.79 -17.07
N GLY A 12 8.82 6.43 -16.12
CA GLY A 12 10.29 6.36 -16.01
C GLY A 12 10.82 5.16 -15.23
N ARG A 13 9.95 4.25 -14.76
CA ARG A 13 10.33 3.10 -13.91
C ARG A 13 10.06 1.78 -14.62
N THR A 14 10.97 0.83 -14.45
CA THR A 14 10.84 -0.55 -14.92
C THR A 14 9.93 -1.37 -14.01
N ASP A 15 9.94 -1.06 -12.72
CA ASP A 15 9.11 -1.58 -11.65
C ASP A 15 7.97 -0.60 -11.36
N ARG A 16 6.76 -0.93 -11.85
CA ARG A 16 5.57 -0.08 -11.66
C ARG A 16 4.73 -0.58 -10.50
N ILE A 17 5.24 -0.40 -9.28
CA ILE A 17 4.48 -0.66 -8.06
C ILE A 17 4.00 0.67 -7.49
N LEU A 18 2.70 0.80 -7.32
CA LEU A 18 2.08 1.94 -6.64
C LEU A 18 1.45 1.45 -5.33
N LEU A 19 2.19 1.62 -4.23
CA LEU A 19 1.74 1.26 -2.89
C LEU A 19 0.80 2.33 -2.32
N ASN A 20 -0.50 2.04 -2.29
CA ASN A 20 -1.51 2.97 -1.79
C ASN A 20 -1.66 2.87 -0.27
N LEU A 21 -1.05 3.83 0.43
CA LEU A 21 -1.16 4.05 1.87
C LEU A 21 -2.04 5.25 2.24
N ALA A 22 -2.77 5.83 1.29
CA ALA A 22 -3.65 6.97 1.54
C ALA A 22 -4.97 6.55 2.23
N SER A 23 -5.76 7.51 2.72
CA SER A 23 -7.16 7.25 3.05
C SER A 23 -7.99 7.12 1.79
N ASP A 24 -9.16 6.48 1.89
CA ASP A 24 -10.06 6.29 0.73
C ASP A 24 -10.46 7.61 0.06
N GLU A 25 -10.63 8.68 0.84
CA GLU A 25 -10.93 10.04 0.34
C GLU A 25 -9.87 10.56 -0.64
N TYR A 26 -8.58 10.37 -0.31
CA TYR A 26 -7.48 10.78 -1.18
C TYR A 26 -7.22 9.76 -2.28
N SER A 27 -7.36 8.47 -1.99
CA SER A 27 -7.22 7.42 -3.01
C SER A 27 -8.27 7.54 -4.12
N ALA A 28 -9.46 8.07 -3.83
CA ALA A 28 -10.50 8.31 -4.82
C ALA A 28 -10.09 9.34 -5.89
N ALA A 29 -9.07 10.16 -5.64
CA ALA A 29 -8.54 11.09 -6.64
C ALA A 29 -7.67 10.43 -7.71
N VAL A 30 -7.35 9.14 -7.56
CA VAL A 30 -6.55 8.35 -8.51
C VAL A 30 -7.45 7.48 -9.36
N ASP A 31 -7.45 7.74 -10.67
CA ASP A 31 -8.13 6.88 -11.65
C ASP A 31 -7.18 5.75 -12.08
N ARG A 32 -7.47 4.54 -11.61
CA ARG A 32 -6.63 3.36 -11.87
C ARG A 32 -6.60 2.99 -13.35
N ASN A 33 -7.64 3.31 -14.12
CA ASN A 33 -7.72 2.97 -15.54
C ASN A 33 -6.80 3.84 -16.41
N LEU A 34 -6.33 4.97 -15.87
CA LEU A 34 -5.42 5.89 -16.55
C LEU A 34 -3.96 5.72 -16.12
N LEU A 35 -3.68 4.76 -15.24
CA LEU A 35 -2.31 4.38 -14.90
C LEU A 35 -1.69 3.61 -16.06
N PRO A 36 -0.35 3.63 -16.22
CA PRO A 36 0.32 2.85 -17.25
C PRO A 36 -0.04 1.36 -17.18
N PRO A 37 -0.08 0.65 -18.32
CA PRO A 37 -0.18 -0.80 -18.33
C PRO A 37 0.86 -1.44 -17.41
N ASP A 38 0.49 -2.56 -16.80
CA ASP A 38 1.30 -3.34 -15.86
C ASP A 38 1.63 -2.65 -14.53
N THR A 39 0.99 -1.51 -14.22
CA THR A 39 1.08 -0.89 -12.89
C THR A 39 0.35 -1.74 -11.85
N LYS A 40 1.08 -2.25 -10.86
CA LYS A 40 0.52 -2.93 -9.68
C LYS A 40 0.09 -1.90 -8.65
N TYR A 41 -1.22 -1.70 -8.53
CA TYR A 41 -1.80 -0.78 -7.56
C TYR A 41 -2.12 -1.52 -6.26
N ILE A 42 -1.18 -1.52 -5.30
CA ILE A 42 -1.32 -2.32 -4.08
C ILE A 42 -2.03 -1.51 -3.00
N LYS A 43 -3.24 -1.91 -2.60
CA LYS A 43 -3.96 -1.32 -1.47
C LYS A 43 -3.54 -2.00 -0.17
N VAL A 44 -3.19 -1.20 0.85
CA VAL A 44 -2.83 -1.73 2.18
C VAL A 44 -3.86 -1.32 3.23
N ILE A 45 -4.39 -2.30 3.95
CA ILE A 45 -5.34 -2.10 5.05
C ILE A 45 -4.68 -2.48 6.37
N PHE A 46 -4.83 -1.61 7.37
CA PHE A 46 -4.37 -1.86 8.73
C PHE A 46 -5.56 -2.02 9.68
N ARG A 47 -5.56 -3.13 10.42
CA ARG A 47 -6.59 -3.50 11.40
C ARG A 47 -5.97 -3.67 12.79
N GLN A 48 -6.82 -3.57 13.80
CA GLN A 48 -6.54 -4.06 15.14
C GLN A 48 -7.72 -4.93 15.56
N GLU A 49 -7.42 -6.18 15.92
CA GLU A 49 -8.44 -7.17 16.31
C GLU A 49 -9.57 -7.26 15.27
N GLY A 50 -9.20 -7.34 13.98
CA GLY A 50 -10.12 -7.45 12.86
C GLY A 50 -10.84 -6.16 12.46
N LYS A 51 -10.62 -5.04 13.15
CA LYS A 51 -11.31 -3.75 12.86
C LYS A 51 -10.34 -2.66 12.43
N VAL A 52 -10.75 -1.85 11.45
CA VAL A 52 -9.98 -0.65 11.07
C VAL A 52 -10.24 0.45 12.10
N ILE A 53 -9.23 0.78 12.88
CA ILE A 53 -9.26 1.90 13.84
C ILE A 53 -8.49 3.07 13.22
N SER A 54 -9.18 4.16 12.85
CA SER A 54 -8.62 5.24 12.03
C SER A 54 -7.31 5.84 12.56
N VAL A 55 -7.18 6.03 13.87
CA VAL A 55 -5.95 6.57 14.49
C VAL A 55 -4.78 5.60 14.29
N HIS A 56 -5.01 4.30 14.52
CA HIS A 56 -3.99 3.27 14.34
C HIS A 56 -3.65 3.06 12.88
N ALA A 57 -4.65 3.04 11.99
CA ALA A 57 -4.42 2.95 10.54
C ALA A 57 -3.59 4.12 10.01
N LYS A 58 -3.86 5.36 10.47
CA LYS A 58 -3.04 6.53 10.12
C LYS A 58 -1.60 6.38 10.59
N ARG A 59 -1.38 5.93 11.83
CA ARG A 59 -0.04 5.65 12.36
C ARG A 59 0.66 4.55 11.56
N ALA A 60 -0.02 3.45 11.29
CA ALA A 60 0.51 2.30 10.58
C ALA A 60 0.91 2.61 9.14
N ARG A 61 0.16 3.47 8.44
CA ARG A 61 0.56 4.00 7.12
C ARG A 61 1.91 4.72 7.20
N GLY A 62 2.10 5.58 8.20
CA GLY A 62 3.39 6.25 8.42
C GLY A 62 4.52 5.26 8.75
N LEU A 63 4.23 4.24 9.56
CA LEU A 63 5.19 3.16 9.86
C LEU A 63 5.59 2.40 8.61
N MET A 64 4.65 2.07 7.73
CA MET A 64 4.94 1.38 6.46
C MET A 64 5.79 2.25 5.53
N VAL A 65 5.48 3.54 5.39
CA VAL A 65 6.32 4.47 4.61
C VAL A 65 7.75 4.46 5.14
N ARG A 66 7.91 4.60 6.47
CA ARG A 66 9.22 4.57 7.11
C ARG A 66 9.93 3.23 6.89
N TYR A 67 9.24 2.11 7.10
CA TYR A 67 9.79 0.77 6.91
C TYR A 67 10.30 0.55 5.48
N VAL A 68 9.51 0.93 4.47
CA VAL A 68 9.90 0.81 3.06
C VAL A 68 11.11 1.69 2.74
N ALA A 69 11.13 2.93 3.24
CA ALA A 69 12.23 3.85 3.00
C ALA A 69 13.53 3.41 3.70
N ASP A 70 13.46 3.07 5.00
CA ASP A 70 14.61 2.70 5.83
C ASP A 70 15.27 1.41 5.33
N ASN A 71 14.48 0.46 4.81
CA ASN A 71 14.97 -0.83 4.31
C ASN A 71 15.17 -0.87 2.79
N GLN A 72 14.97 0.27 2.10
CA GLN A 72 15.08 0.37 0.63
C GLN A 72 14.30 -0.72 -0.12
N ILE A 73 13.06 -0.98 0.33
CA ILE A 73 12.23 -2.05 -0.23
C ILE A 73 11.71 -1.63 -1.61
N MET A 74 11.94 -2.48 -2.61
CA MET A 74 11.60 -2.22 -4.01
C MET A 74 10.63 -3.26 -4.60
N ASP A 75 10.22 -4.26 -3.83
CA ASP A 75 9.34 -5.33 -4.26
C ASP A 75 8.20 -5.62 -3.26
N ILE A 76 7.22 -6.38 -3.73
CA ILE A 76 6.04 -6.75 -2.95
C ILE A 76 6.40 -7.70 -1.81
N ASP A 77 7.37 -8.58 -2.01
CA ASP A 77 7.75 -9.58 -1.02
C ASP A 77 8.37 -8.95 0.23
N GLY A 78 9.17 -7.89 0.07
CA GLY A 78 9.68 -7.08 1.19
C GLY A 78 8.57 -6.32 1.93
N ILE A 79 7.55 -5.82 1.21
CA ILE A 79 6.39 -5.14 1.82
C ILE A 79 5.61 -6.12 2.70
N LYS A 80 5.45 -7.37 2.26
CA LYS A 80 4.77 -8.45 3.01
C LYS A 80 5.43 -8.77 4.35
N GLN A 81 6.74 -8.50 4.49
CA GLN A 81 7.48 -8.71 5.74
C GLN A 81 7.30 -7.62 6.79
N PHE A 82 6.49 -6.58 6.52
CA PHE A 82 6.24 -5.52 7.50
C PHE A 82 5.67 -6.06 8.82
N ASP A 83 6.37 -5.78 9.92
CA ASP A 83 6.08 -6.33 11.25
C ASP A 83 6.15 -5.32 12.41
N LEU A 84 6.25 -4.01 12.09
CA LEU A 84 6.37 -2.96 13.11
C LEU A 84 5.13 -2.88 14.00
N GLU A 85 5.33 -2.59 15.30
CA GLU A 85 4.26 -2.43 16.29
C GLU A 85 3.26 -3.60 16.38
N GLY A 86 3.73 -4.82 16.07
CA GLY A 86 2.93 -6.04 16.20
C GLY A 86 1.92 -6.27 15.09
N TYR A 87 1.95 -5.47 14.03
CA TYR A 87 1.23 -5.76 12.80
C TYR A 87 1.78 -7.03 12.14
N LYS A 88 0.89 -7.85 11.59
CA LYS A 88 1.26 -9.04 10.82
C LYS A 88 0.35 -9.15 9.61
N LEU A 89 0.90 -9.63 8.50
CA LEU A 89 0.12 -9.93 7.31
C LEU A 89 -0.89 -11.04 7.62
N VAL A 90 -2.16 -10.79 7.31
CA VAL A 90 -3.26 -11.74 7.49
C VAL A 90 -4.04 -12.03 6.20
N VAL A 91 -3.91 -11.18 5.17
CA VAL A 91 -4.47 -11.40 3.83
C VAL A 91 -3.46 -10.92 2.79
N ASP A 92 -3.23 -11.75 1.77
CA ASP A 92 -2.40 -11.46 0.60
C ASP A 92 -3.15 -11.77 -0.69
N ASN A 93 -3.69 -10.74 -1.32
CA ASN A 93 -4.42 -10.81 -2.58
C ASN A 93 -3.64 -10.13 -3.72
N THR A 94 -2.31 -10.03 -3.60
CA THR A 94 -1.43 -9.37 -4.61
C THR A 94 -1.25 -10.15 -5.92
N SER A 95 -1.91 -11.32 -6.02
CA SER A 95 -2.02 -12.11 -7.25
C SER A 95 -3.45 -12.15 -7.81
N GLU A 96 -4.37 -11.42 -7.18
CA GLU A 96 -5.79 -11.37 -7.54
C GLU A 96 -6.15 -10.02 -8.18
N LYS A 97 -7.41 -9.86 -8.63
CA LYS A 97 -7.87 -8.64 -9.30
C LYS A 97 -7.82 -7.38 -8.44
N GLU A 98 -7.81 -7.51 -7.12
CA GLU A 98 -7.93 -6.37 -6.20
C GLU A 98 -6.60 -5.84 -5.66
N ASP A 99 -5.50 -6.59 -5.81
CA ASP A 99 -4.15 -6.22 -5.35
C ASP A 99 -4.15 -5.66 -3.91
N GLU A 100 -4.59 -6.46 -2.94
CA GLU A 100 -4.78 -6.02 -1.55
C GLU A 100 -3.86 -6.76 -0.56
N LEU A 101 -3.31 -6.03 0.41
CA LEU A 101 -2.63 -6.56 1.59
C LEU A 101 -3.36 -6.09 2.86
N VAL A 102 -3.64 -7.02 3.77
CA VAL A 102 -4.23 -6.68 5.08
C VAL A 102 -3.27 -7.07 6.19
N PHE A 103 -2.92 -6.08 7.02
CA PHE A 103 -2.15 -6.27 8.23
C PHE A 103 -3.05 -6.08 9.45
N ASP A 104 -2.98 -7.02 10.39
CA ASP A 104 -3.70 -6.95 11.66
C ASP A 104 -2.73 -7.05 12.83
N ARG A 105 -3.02 -6.31 13.90
CA ARG A 105 -2.26 -6.37 15.15
C ARG A 105 -3.13 -6.82 16.30
N LYS A 106 -2.49 -7.49 17.27
CA LYS A 106 -3.12 -7.79 18.56
C LYS A 106 -2.87 -6.63 19.54
N LYS A 107 -3.72 -6.52 20.55
CA LYS A 107 -3.60 -5.54 21.63
C LYS A 107 -2.36 -5.79 22.49
#